data_AF-A0A068V9V4-F1
#
_entry.id   AF-A0A068V9V4-F1
#
_cell.length_a   1.000
_cell.length_b   1.000
_cell.length_c   1.000
_cell.angle_alpha   90.00
_cell.angle_beta   90.00
_cell.angle_gamma   90.00
#
_symmetry.space_group_name_H-M   'P 1'
#
loop_
_entity.id
_entity.type
_entity.pdbx_description
1 polymer ?
#
loop_
_entity_poly.entity_id
_entity_poly.type
_entity_poly.pdbx_seq_one_letter_code
_entity_poly.pdbx_strand_id
1 'polypeptide(L)' 'MSNLELLTLVVIFRWFLLTRDLRVVERKKPGKAKTRRSFQWVKR' A
#
# COMPACT_ATOMS: atom_id res chain seq x y z
N MET A 1 15.51 -30.41 4.41
CA MET A 1 14.43 -29.67 3.74
C MET A 1 14.23 -30.31 2.37
N SER A 2 13.03 -30.82 2.09
CA SER A 2 12.74 -31.47 0.81
C SER A 2 12.60 -30.43 -0.32
N ASN A 3 12.83 -30.84 -1.56
CA ASN A 3 12.67 -29.97 -2.74
C ASN A 3 11.26 -29.36 -2.87
N LEU A 4 10.24 -30.01 -2.29
CA LEU A 4 8.87 -29.50 -2.24
C LEU A 4 8.74 -28.24 -1.36
N GLU A 5 9.38 -28.21 -0.19
CA GLU A 5 9.36 -27.06 0.73
C GLU A 5 10.03 -25.82 0.13
N LEU A 6 11.08 -26.04 -0.68
CA LEU A 6 11.77 -24.95 -1.36
C LEU A 6 10.93 -24.38 -2.51
N LEU A 7 10.23 -25.25 -3.25
CA LEU A 7 9.40 -24.84 -4.38
C LEU A 7 8.17 -24.04 -3.92
N THR A 8 7.54 -24.46 -2.82
CA THR A 8 6.39 -23.74 -2.23
C THR A 8 6.79 -22.35 -1.75
N LEU A 9 7.92 -22.21 -1.05
CA LEU A 9 8.40 -20.92 -0.56
C LEU A 9 8.71 -19.96 -1.73
N VAL A 10 9.35 -20.44 -2.80
CA VAL A 10 9.65 -19.64 -4.00
C VAL A 10 8.37 -19.18 -4.70
N VAL A 11 7.37 -20.06 -4.84
CA VAL A 11 6.06 -19.71 -5.42
C VAL A 11 5.38 -18.65 -4.54
N ILE A 12 5.28 -18.88 -3.24
CA ILE A 12 4.61 -17.96 -2.32
C ILE A 12 5.29 -16.56 -2.30
N PHE A 13 6.62 -16.51 -2.36
CA PHE A 13 7.38 -15.27 -2.48
C PHE A 13 7.18 -14.59 -3.84
N ARG A 14 7.18 -15.35 -4.95
CA ARG A 14 6.90 -14.87 -6.32
C ARG A 14 5.50 -14.25 -6.41
N TRP A 15 4.51 -14.87 -5.78
CA TRP A 15 3.13 -14.40 -5.75
C TRP A 15 2.85 -13.40 -4.62
N PHE A 16 3.89 -12.99 -3.88
CA PHE A 16 3.85 -11.93 -2.87
C PHE A 16 2.81 -12.17 -1.75
N LEU A 17 2.48 -13.43 -1.48
CA LEU A 17 1.45 -13.84 -0.52
C LEU A 17 1.92 -13.81 0.94
N LEU A 18 3.23 -13.67 1.16
CA LEU A 18 3.83 -13.51 2.50
C LEU A 18 4.05 -12.06 2.90
N THR A 19 3.98 -11.12 1.94
CA THR A 19 4.23 -9.72 2.25
C THR A 19 2.95 -9.08 2.77
N ARG A 20 3.02 -8.54 4.00
CA ARG A 20 1.93 -7.74 4.55
C ARG A 20 1.71 -6.49 3.69
N ASP A 21 0.45 -6.14 3.43
CA ASP A 21 0.11 -4.87 2.77
C ASP A 21 0.61 -3.68 3.62
N LEU A 22 1.45 -2.85 3.00
CA LEU A 22 2.05 -1.66 3.60
C LEU A 22 1.16 -0.42 3.48
N ARG A 23 -0.03 -0.52 2.85
CA ARG A 23 -0.95 0.59 2.70
C ARG A 23 -1.50 1.02 4.05
N VAL A 24 -1.11 2.22 4.47
CA VAL A 24 -1.61 2.87 5.69
C VAL A 24 -2.45 4.08 5.31
N VAL A 25 -3.58 4.27 6.00
CA VAL A 25 -4.46 5.42 5.81
C VAL A 25 -3.69 6.69 6.15
N GLU A 26 -3.52 7.58 5.17
CA GLU A 26 -2.85 8.85 5.37
C GLU A 26 -3.72 9.79 6.23
N ARG A 27 -3.11 10.45 7.23
CA ARG A 27 -3.84 11.39 8.11
C ARG A 27 -4.38 12.62 7.35
N LYS A 28 -5.54 13.14 7.79
CA LYS A 28 -6.05 14.42 7.30
C LYS A 28 -5.07 15.56 7.62
N LYS A 29 -4.78 16.40 6.63
CA LYS A 29 -3.94 17.60 6.78
C LYS A 29 -4.82 18.85 6.94
N PRO A 30 -4.49 19.79 7.86
CA PRO A 30 -5.22 21.04 7.98
C PRO A 30 -5.08 21.88 6.69
N GLY A 31 -6.09 22.69 6.37
CA GLY A 31 -6.13 23.48 5.12
C GLY A 31 -6.48 22.68 3.86
N LYS A 32 -6.72 21.37 3.96
CA LYS A 32 -7.17 20.52 2.85
C LYS A 32 -8.48 19.82 3.21
N ALA A 33 -9.32 19.55 2.20
CA ALA A 33 -10.58 18.85 2.38
C ALA A 33 -10.37 17.38 2.82
N LYS A 34 -9.33 16.74 2.28
CA LYS A 34 -8.83 15.41 2.65
C LYS A 34 -7.31 15.39 2.59
N THR A 35 -6.69 14.23 2.73
CA THR A 35 -5.22 14.12 2.77
C THR A 35 -4.51 14.74 1.57
N ARG A 36 -5.05 14.53 0.36
CA ARG A 36 -4.51 15.05 -0.91
C ARG A 36 -5.41 16.05 -1.62
N ARG A 37 -6.72 16.06 -1.34
CA ARG A 37 -7.71 16.91 -2.03
C ARG A 37 -7.74 18.33 -1.43
N SER A 38 -7.43 19.33 -2.24
CA SER A 38 -7.58 20.76 -1.92
C SER A 38 -8.95 21.30 -2.33
N PHE A 39 -9.26 22.50 -1.84
CA PHE A 39 -10.40 23.27 -2.33
C PHE A 39 -10.06 23.92 -3.68
N GLN A 40 -11.07 24.20 -4.48
CA GLN A 40 -10.91 24.96 -5.72
C GLN A 40 -10.53 26.40 -5.37
N TRP A 41 -9.47 26.93 -6.00
CA TRP A 41 -9.15 28.34 -5.88
C TRP A 41 -9.82 29.12 -7.02
N VAL A 42 -10.57 30.17 -6.67
CA VAL A 42 -11.15 31.12 -7.62
C VAL A 42 -10.51 32.50 -7.35
N LYS A 43 -9.93 33.13 -8.38
CA LYS A 43 -9.45 34.51 -8.33
C LYS A 43 -10.60 35.45 -8.69
N ARG A 44 -10.59 36.65 -8.12
CA ARG A 44 -11.49 37.74 -8.53
C ARG A 44 -10.91 38.48 -9.74
#